data_AF-W6Y0N8-F1
#
_entry.id   AF-W6Y0N8-F1
#
_cell.length_a   1.000
_cell.length_b   1.000
_cell.length_c   1.000
_cell.angle_alpha   90.00
_cell.angle_beta   90.00
_cell.angle_gamma   90.00
#
_symmetry.space_group_name_H-M   'P 1'
#
loop_
_entity.id
_entity.type
_entity.pdbx_description
1 polymer ?
#
loop_
_entity_poly.entity_id
_entity_poly.type
_entity_poly.pdbx_seq_one_letter_code
_entity_poly.pdbx_strand_id
1 'polypeptide(L)'
;FLMAYFEINITPLRFNSKCITFPEWIALFTLCLAPLIAHVASGAPPISYLTDRRLRWYDHICIYNPTSIIWRYAAITDRRIRAMNWSRQDFAASNAIFWTSNGWDGSEQMTSATAQYCLRYPETTHARPLSLTTLKTVITTLQGVSALMILIGAISGSSMLSGRVGFGVDTIFFPLAILGLLRLCAAAWLTDDYVYQDYGQRTNSTWEMTSQSSQRPVDKDDEINVHESRTGLDPLLVSRFQSAGFRSPGSSWGSRIFRFFFLGILWGVWVLAVFCIAPSIRGGVTTYTTTSFLLSLYYFLFATVTAATFTLFFFRGKTTNTILPCISSTWYRLYTILFTGLMIGLIVIASIETNKTVDGSYSSWEPMEDLGCLDPINWWLLGPSSPIMGFASRKELDEKWLRQDQKSLPVASMNGTNSSAPEKFWLYNFTGYCVELMY
;
A
#
# COMPACT_ATOMS: atom_id res chain seq x y z
N PHE A 1 24.08 33.00 8.06
CA PHE A 1 23.67 31.66 7.60
C PHE A 1 24.28 30.67 8.58
N LEU A 2 23.53 30.23 9.61
CA LEU A 2 24.02 29.21 10.54
C LEU A 2 24.19 27.91 9.75
N MET A 3 25.40 27.33 9.73
CA MET A 3 25.55 25.91 9.42
C MET A 3 24.90 25.13 10.56
N ALA A 4 23.65 24.70 10.37
CA ALA A 4 23.07 23.69 11.22
C ALA A 4 23.90 22.41 11.05
N TYR A 5 24.53 21.95 12.13
CA TYR A 5 25.22 20.66 12.16
C TYR A 5 24.16 19.56 12.26
N PHE A 6 24.21 18.62 11.31
CA PHE A 6 23.29 17.50 11.22
C PHE A 6 24.08 16.21 11.38
N GLU A 7 23.76 15.45 12.42
CA GLU A 7 24.39 14.15 12.66
C GLU A 7 23.31 13.07 12.64
N ILE A 8 23.45 12.13 11.69
CA ILE A 8 22.61 10.94 11.60
C ILE A 8 23.38 9.82 12.28
N ASN A 9 22.90 9.37 13.44
CA ASN A 9 23.49 8.26 14.15
C ASN A 9 22.64 7.00 13.90
N ILE A 10 23.23 6.01 13.23
CA ILE A 10 22.57 4.73 12.94
C ILE A 10 23.08 3.71 13.96
N THR A 11 22.18 3.21 14.81
CA THR A 11 22.55 2.17 15.76
C THR A 11 22.81 0.86 15.02
N PRO A 12 23.87 0.11 15.38
CA PRO A 12 24.17 -1.16 14.72
C PRO A 12 23.02 -2.15 14.92
N LEU A 13 22.83 -3.04 13.95
CA LEU A 13 21.83 -4.10 14.03
C LEU A 13 22.05 -4.95 15.29
N ARG A 14 21.00 -5.11 16.08
CA ARG A 14 21.00 -5.95 17.29
C ARG A 14 19.86 -6.96 17.23
N PHE A 15 20.13 -8.13 17.80
CA PHE A 15 19.16 -9.23 17.87
C PHE A 15 18.29 -9.08 19.11
N ASN A 16 17.08 -8.56 18.92
CA ASN A 16 16.16 -8.19 20.01
C ASN A 16 14.86 -9.01 20.02
N SER A 17 14.67 -9.91 19.06
CA SER A 17 13.47 -10.73 18.88
C SER A 17 13.28 -11.87 19.89
N LYS A 18 13.95 -11.85 21.04
CA LYS A 18 14.03 -12.98 21.99
C LYS A 18 12.71 -13.27 22.71
N CYS A 19 11.88 -12.25 22.90
CA CYS A 19 10.69 -12.31 23.77
C CYS A 19 9.37 -12.45 22.98
N ILE A 20 9.44 -12.83 21.69
CA ILE A 20 8.28 -13.01 20.81
C ILE A 20 8.04 -14.50 20.57
N THR A 21 6.88 -15.00 20.99
CA THR A 21 6.49 -16.40 20.83
C THR A 21 6.16 -16.72 19.38
N PHE A 22 6.20 -18.01 19.00
CA PHE A 22 5.85 -18.42 17.63
C PHE A 22 4.44 -17.98 17.19
N PRO A 23 3.37 -18.11 18.01
CA PRO A 23 2.05 -17.60 17.64
C PRO A 23 2.03 -16.09 17.40
N GLU A 24 2.78 -15.32 18.19
CA GLU A 24 2.91 -13.87 18.00
C GLU A 24 3.64 -13.54 16.70
N TRP A 25 4.66 -14.32 16.32
CA TRP A 25 5.30 -14.19 15.00
C TRP A 25 4.34 -14.39 13.84
N ILE A 26 3.48 -15.42 13.92
CA ILE A 26 2.45 -15.66 12.89
C ILE A 26 1.48 -14.48 12.82
N ALA A 27 1.05 -13.96 13.97
CA ALA A 27 0.18 -12.77 14.03
C ALA A 27 0.87 -11.53 13.42
N LEU A 28 2.14 -11.29 13.78
CA LEU A 28 2.94 -10.19 13.26
C LEU A 28 3.12 -10.25 11.74
N PHE A 29 3.49 -11.41 11.19
CA PHE A 29 3.61 -11.57 9.74
C PHE A 29 2.27 -11.40 9.04
N THR A 30 1.18 -11.87 9.65
CA THR A 30 -0.16 -11.67 9.10
C THR A 30 -0.54 -10.19 9.06
N LEU A 31 -0.32 -9.45 10.15
CA LEU A 31 -0.59 -8.01 10.24
C LEU A 31 0.30 -7.20 9.28
N CYS A 32 1.58 -7.54 9.21
CA CYS A 32 2.55 -6.92 8.31
C CYS A 32 2.16 -7.13 6.84
N LEU A 33 1.88 -8.38 6.43
CA LEU A 33 1.61 -8.71 5.03
C LEU A 33 0.19 -8.34 4.59
N ALA A 34 -0.76 -8.20 5.50
CA ALA A 34 -2.16 -7.91 5.16
C ALA A 34 -2.34 -6.65 4.29
N PRO A 35 -1.73 -5.49 4.60
CA PRO A 35 -1.75 -4.33 3.71
C PRO A 35 -1.15 -4.58 2.32
N LEU A 36 -0.03 -5.31 2.23
CA LEU A 36 0.60 -5.64 0.96
C LEU A 36 -0.33 -6.53 0.12
N ILE A 37 -0.85 -7.61 0.71
CA ILE A 37 -1.77 -8.54 0.06
C ILE A 37 -3.03 -7.81 -0.38
N ALA A 38 -3.63 -6.99 0.49
CA ALA A 38 -4.81 -6.21 0.15
C ALA A 38 -4.52 -5.25 -1.01
N HIS A 39 -3.37 -4.56 -1.00
CA HIS A 39 -2.98 -3.65 -2.07
C HIS A 39 -2.80 -4.38 -3.41
N VAL A 40 -2.10 -5.52 -3.42
CA VAL A 40 -1.83 -6.33 -4.61
C VAL A 40 -3.10 -7.02 -5.12
N ALA A 41 -3.83 -7.73 -4.25
CA ALA A 41 -5.03 -8.49 -4.61
C ALA A 41 -6.21 -7.59 -5.01
N SER A 42 -6.29 -6.37 -4.45
CA SER A 42 -7.29 -5.40 -4.89
C SER A 42 -6.87 -4.66 -6.16
N GLY A 43 -5.57 -4.39 -6.32
CA GLY A 43 -5.03 -3.50 -7.35
C GLY A 43 -4.70 -4.16 -8.68
N ALA A 44 -4.30 -5.44 -8.67
CA ALA A 44 -3.89 -6.15 -9.87
C ALA A 44 -5.12 -6.62 -10.69
N PRO A 45 -5.26 -6.20 -11.96
CA PRO A 45 -6.32 -6.67 -12.83
C PRO A 45 -6.08 -8.12 -13.29
N PRO A 46 -7.16 -8.85 -13.67
CA PRO A 46 -7.02 -10.07 -14.44
C PRO A 46 -6.40 -9.77 -15.81
N ILE A 47 -5.56 -10.70 -16.29
CA ILE A 47 -4.83 -10.58 -17.56
C ILE A 47 -5.67 -11.21 -18.68
N SER A 48 -5.94 -10.45 -19.74
CA SER A 48 -6.59 -10.94 -20.96
C SER A 48 -5.52 -11.22 -22.03
N TYR A 49 -5.39 -12.47 -22.45
CA TYR A 49 -4.43 -12.87 -23.48
C TYR A 49 -5.05 -12.76 -24.87
N LEU A 50 -4.52 -11.85 -25.70
CA LEU A 50 -4.95 -11.68 -27.10
C LEU A 50 -3.98 -12.35 -28.09
N THR A 51 -2.91 -12.95 -27.60
CA THR A 51 -1.86 -13.59 -28.40
C THR A 51 -1.39 -14.89 -27.75
N ASP A 52 -0.86 -15.80 -28.56
CA ASP A 52 -0.23 -17.06 -28.11
C ASP A 52 1.08 -16.86 -27.33
N ARG A 53 1.67 -15.66 -27.42
CA ARG A 53 2.94 -15.37 -26.77
C ARG A 53 2.77 -15.42 -25.25
N ARG A 54 3.30 -16.46 -24.62
CA ARG A 54 3.33 -16.58 -23.16
C ARG A 54 4.09 -15.42 -22.51
N LEU A 55 3.48 -14.86 -21.48
CA LEU A 55 4.12 -13.87 -20.64
C LEU A 55 5.29 -14.47 -19.85
N ARG A 56 6.38 -13.71 -19.79
CA ARG A 56 7.52 -14.07 -18.94
C ARG A 56 7.21 -13.66 -17.49
N TRP A 57 7.85 -14.33 -16.53
CA TRP A 57 7.60 -14.08 -15.10
C TRP A 57 7.92 -12.64 -14.67
N TYR A 58 8.97 -12.06 -15.25
CA TYR A 58 9.39 -10.68 -14.94
C TYR A 58 8.47 -9.62 -15.57
N ASP A 59 7.63 -10.00 -16.54
CA ASP A 59 6.61 -9.09 -17.08
C ASP A 59 5.35 -9.10 -16.20
N HIS A 60 5.09 -10.21 -15.48
CA HIS A 60 4.03 -10.29 -14.48
C HIS A 60 4.34 -9.45 -13.24
N ILE A 61 5.57 -9.53 -12.73
CA ILE A 61 5.93 -8.86 -11.46
C ILE A 61 5.76 -7.33 -11.54
N CYS A 62 5.91 -6.76 -12.73
CA CYS A 62 5.76 -5.32 -12.96
C CYS A 62 4.31 -4.81 -12.77
N ILE A 63 3.30 -5.67 -12.93
CA ILE A 63 1.89 -5.29 -12.67
C ILE A 63 1.62 -5.22 -11.17
N TYR A 64 2.25 -6.11 -10.40
CA TYR A 64 2.09 -6.17 -8.95
C TYR A 64 2.87 -5.07 -8.22
N ASN A 65 3.69 -4.29 -8.93
CA ASN A 65 4.37 -3.13 -8.36
C ASN A 65 3.33 -2.08 -7.89
N PRO A 66 3.41 -1.59 -6.64
CA PRO A 66 2.50 -0.57 -6.13
C PRO A 66 2.42 0.69 -7.00
N THR A 67 3.52 1.12 -7.63
CA THR A 67 3.53 2.26 -8.55
C THR A 67 2.61 2.01 -9.75
N SER A 68 2.62 0.80 -10.32
CA SER A 68 1.74 0.40 -11.43
C SER A 68 0.26 0.36 -11.00
N ILE A 69 0.00 -0.13 -9.79
CA ILE A 69 -1.35 -0.24 -9.22
C ILE A 69 -1.94 1.16 -8.97
N ILE A 70 -1.19 2.05 -8.34
CA ILE A 70 -1.61 3.43 -8.09
C ILE A 70 -1.82 4.18 -9.43
N TRP A 71 -0.99 3.89 -10.45
CA TRP A 71 -1.15 4.48 -11.78
C TRP A 71 -2.49 4.08 -12.39
N ARG A 72 -2.88 2.81 -12.26
CA ARG A 72 -4.16 2.31 -12.74
C ARG A 72 -5.33 3.09 -12.12
N TYR A 73 -5.31 3.35 -10.80
CA TYR A 73 -6.35 4.14 -10.15
C TYR A 73 -6.46 5.53 -10.76
N ALA A 74 -5.32 6.23 -10.91
CA ALA A 74 -5.31 7.54 -11.53
C ALA A 74 -5.79 7.52 -12.99
N ALA A 75 -5.34 6.55 -13.78
CA ALA A 75 -5.66 6.46 -15.20
C ALA A 75 -7.13 6.15 -15.46
N ILE A 76 -7.74 5.24 -14.67
CA ILE A 76 -9.18 4.92 -14.77
C ILE A 76 -10.04 6.14 -14.42
N THR A 77 -9.73 6.82 -13.32
CA THR A 77 -10.46 8.03 -12.92
C THR A 77 -10.30 9.17 -13.94
N ASP A 78 -9.07 9.41 -14.41
CA ASP A 78 -8.80 10.42 -15.45
C ASP A 78 -9.56 10.11 -16.74
N ARG A 79 -9.58 8.84 -17.17
CA ARG A 79 -10.33 8.40 -18.35
C ARG A 79 -11.83 8.61 -18.17
N ARG A 80 -12.39 8.28 -17.01
CA ARG A 80 -13.80 8.51 -16.71
C ARG A 80 -14.18 9.99 -16.78
N ILE A 81 -13.36 10.88 -16.23
CA ILE A 81 -13.56 12.33 -16.27
C ILE A 81 -13.54 12.86 -17.70
N ARG A 82 -12.74 12.24 -18.58
CA ARG A 82 -12.63 12.63 -20.00
C ARG A 82 -13.70 12.01 -20.90
N ALA A 83 -14.40 10.98 -20.43
CA ALA A 83 -15.43 10.29 -21.21
C ALA A 83 -16.67 11.18 -21.41
N MET A 84 -17.02 11.44 -22.66
CA MET A 84 -18.28 12.08 -23.05
C MET A 84 -19.45 11.11 -22.88
N ASN A 85 -19.26 9.86 -23.31
CA ASN A 85 -20.19 8.76 -23.12
C ASN A 85 -19.45 7.64 -22.38
N TRP A 86 -20.01 7.15 -21.28
CA TRP A 86 -19.42 6.08 -20.49
C TRP A 86 -20.27 4.82 -20.60
N SER A 87 -19.91 3.95 -21.53
CA SER A 87 -20.64 2.70 -21.78
C SER A 87 -20.15 1.57 -20.87
N ARG A 88 -20.91 0.46 -20.83
CA ARG A 88 -20.50 -0.78 -20.11
C ARG A 88 -19.23 -1.39 -20.73
N GLN A 89 -19.04 -1.20 -22.03
CA GLN A 89 -17.85 -1.64 -22.75
C GLN A 89 -16.63 -0.82 -22.32
N ASP A 90 -16.74 0.51 -22.28
CA ASP A 90 -15.66 1.39 -21.82
C ASP A 90 -15.28 1.09 -20.37
N PHE A 91 -16.28 0.76 -19.55
CA PHE A 91 -16.09 0.36 -18.17
C PHE A 91 -15.32 -0.96 -18.03
N ALA A 92 -15.71 -2.00 -18.78
CA ALA A 92 -15.00 -3.29 -18.80
C ALA A 92 -13.57 -3.15 -19.34
N ALA A 93 -13.41 -2.52 -20.51
CA ALA A 93 -12.13 -2.40 -21.16
C ALA A 93 -11.14 -1.49 -20.42
N SER A 94 -11.63 -0.51 -19.64
CA SER A 94 -10.76 0.30 -18.79
C SER A 94 -10.27 -0.45 -17.55
N ASN A 95 -10.98 -1.49 -17.14
CA ASN A 95 -10.57 -2.34 -16.03
C ASN A 95 -9.70 -3.50 -16.47
N ALA A 96 -9.81 -3.95 -17.71
CA ALA A 96 -8.99 -5.01 -18.29
C ALA A 96 -7.58 -4.55 -18.67
N ILE A 97 -6.64 -5.48 -18.62
CA ILE A 97 -5.31 -5.33 -19.22
C ILE A 97 -5.12 -6.38 -20.29
N PHE A 98 -4.61 -5.97 -21.45
CA PHE A 98 -4.45 -6.85 -22.59
C PHE A 98 -2.99 -7.15 -22.84
N TRP A 99 -2.66 -8.43 -22.95
CA TRP A 99 -1.39 -8.87 -23.46
C TRP A 99 -1.47 -9.11 -24.96
N THR A 100 -0.71 -8.31 -25.71
CA THR A 100 -0.68 -8.32 -27.18
C THR A 100 0.68 -8.82 -27.69
N SER A 101 0.81 -9.02 -29.01
CA SER A 101 2.10 -9.34 -29.65
C SER A 101 3.17 -8.28 -29.36
N ASN A 102 2.74 -7.02 -29.19
CA ASN A 102 3.59 -5.87 -28.88
C ASN A 102 3.78 -5.64 -27.37
N GLY A 103 3.24 -6.52 -26.52
CA GLY A 103 3.31 -6.44 -25.06
C GLY A 103 2.04 -5.90 -24.41
N TRP A 104 2.20 -5.25 -23.25
CA TRP A 104 1.09 -4.69 -22.46
C TRP A 104 0.39 -3.52 -23.17
N ASP A 105 -0.92 -3.63 -23.33
CA ASP A 105 -1.75 -2.56 -23.87
C ASP A 105 -3.05 -2.39 -23.05
N GLY A 106 -3.29 -1.16 -22.62
CA GLY A 106 -4.52 -0.70 -21.96
C GLY A 106 -4.95 0.66 -22.50
N SER A 107 -4.58 0.97 -23.75
CA SER A 107 -4.89 2.23 -24.41
C SER A 107 -6.38 2.42 -24.67
N GLU A 108 -6.81 3.66 -24.86
CA GLU A 108 -8.18 3.99 -25.27
C GLU A 108 -8.56 3.37 -26.63
N GLN A 109 -7.60 3.13 -27.52
CA GLN A 109 -7.89 2.46 -28.80
C GLN A 109 -8.24 0.98 -28.60
N MET A 110 -7.65 0.37 -27.58
CA MET A 110 -7.92 -1.01 -27.22
C MET A 110 -9.35 -1.20 -26.70
N THR A 111 -10.01 -0.17 -26.17
CA THR A 111 -11.41 -0.29 -25.69
C THR A 111 -12.38 -0.56 -26.84
N SER A 112 -12.17 0.06 -27.99
CA SER A 112 -12.93 -0.23 -29.22
C SER A 112 -12.50 -1.54 -29.87
N ALA A 113 -11.18 -1.82 -29.94
CA ALA A 113 -10.67 -3.00 -30.65
C ALA A 113 -11.09 -4.32 -29.98
N THR A 114 -11.22 -4.31 -28.65
CA THR A 114 -11.53 -5.50 -27.84
C THR A 114 -13.01 -5.75 -27.62
N ALA A 115 -13.89 -4.86 -28.11
CA ALA A 115 -15.34 -4.97 -27.99
C ALA A 115 -15.86 -6.36 -28.38
N GLN A 116 -15.38 -6.83 -29.54
CA GLN A 116 -15.76 -8.11 -30.15
C GLN A 116 -15.30 -9.33 -29.36
N TYR A 117 -14.30 -9.18 -28.47
CA TYR A 117 -13.75 -10.27 -27.68
C TYR A 117 -14.34 -10.32 -26.27
N CYS A 118 -15.22 -9.40 -25.90
CA CYS A 118 -15.87 -9.41 -24.58
C CYS A 118 -17.03 -10.42 -24.58
N LEU A 119 -16.90 -11.49 -23.79
CA LEU A 119 -17.93 -12.51 -23.61
C LEU A 119 -19.01 -12.07 -22.63
N ARG A 120 -18.61 -11.27 -21.62
CA ARG A 120 -19.50 -10.80 -20.56
C ARG A 120 -19.19 -9.37 -20.19
N TYR A 121 -20.18 -8.50 -20.37
CA TYR A 121 -20.14 -7.13 -19.87
C TYR A 121 -20.64 -7.04 -18.42
N PRO A 122 -20.16 -6.06 -17.65
CA PRO A 122 -20.76 -5.73 -16.36
C PRO A 122 -22.20 -5.24 -16.57
N GLU A 123 -23.11 -5.57 -15.66
CA GLU A 123 -24.52 -5.17 -15.76
C GLU A 123 -24.71 -3.64 -15.64
N THR A 124 -23.81 -2.98 -14.90
CA THR A 124 -23.83 -1.55 -14.61
C THR A 124 -22.58 -0.85 -15.13
N THR A 125 -22.61 0.48 -15.24
CA THR A 125 -21.46 1.32 -15.62
C THR A 125 -20.63 1.81 -14.43
N HIS A 126 -20.97 1.31 -13.23
CA HIS A 126 -20.34 1.60 -11.96
C HIS A 126 -20.24 0.32 -11.12
N ALA A 127 -19.32 0.30 -10.15
CA ALA A 127 -19.14 -0.80 -9.22
C ALA A 127 -20.41 -1.04 -8.38
N ARG A 128 -20.82 -2.30 -8.22
CA ARG A 128 -21.98 -2.62 -7.37
C ARG A 128 -21.61 -2.50 -5.89
N PRO A 129 -22.50 -1.96 -5.04
CA PRO A 129 -22.22 -1.82 -3.61
C PRO A 129 -21.95 -3.18 -2.92
N LEU A 130 -22.63 -4.24 -3.35
CA LEU A 130 -22.44 -5.61 -2.87
C LEU A 130 -21.60 -6.44 -3.86
N SER A 131 -20.39 -5.99 -4.18
CA SER A 131 -19.45 -6.74 -5.01
C SER A 131 -18.15 -7.02 -4.28
N LEU A 132 -17.42 -8.04 -4.76
CA LEU A 132 -16.08 -8.37 -4.27
C LEU A 132 -15.11 -7.17 -4.43
N THR A 133 -15.31 -6.33 -5.45
CA THR A 133 -14.52 -5.11 -5.66
C THR A 133 -14.80 -4.01 -4.63
N THR A 134 -16.06 -3.88 -4.19
CA THR A 134 -16.43 -2.97 -3.10
C THR A 134 -15.89 -3.47 -1.78
N LEU A 135 -15.97 -4.78 -1.50
CA LEU A 135 -15.35 -5.39 -0.31
C LEU A 135 -13.83 -5.14 -0.27
N LYS A 136 -13.12 -5.39 -1.38
CA LYS A 136 -11.69 -5.07 -1.53
C LYS A 136 -11.41 -3.61 -1.19
N THR A 137 -12.24 -2.69 -1.70
CA THR A 137 -12.10 -1.24 -1.44
C THR A 137 -12.31 -0.92 0.04
N VAL A 138 -13.34 -1.46 0.68
CA VAL A 138 -13.60 -1.27 2.12
C VAL A 138 -12.41 -1.72 2.95
N ILE A 139 -11.88 -2.92 2.69
CA ILE A 139 -10.70 -3.46 3.39
C ILE A 139 -9.50 -2.52 3.25
N THR A 140 -9.15 -2.14 2.01
CA THR A 140 -8.03 -1.22 1.76
C THR A 140 -8.23 0.15 2.40
N THR A 141 -9.48 0.62 2.49
CA THR A 141 -9.80 1.92 3.08
C THR A 141 -9.65 1.88 4.59
N LEU A 142 -10.18 0.84 5.25
CA LEU A 142 -10.05 0.67 6.70
C LEU A 142 -8.58 0.54 7.11
N GLN A 143 -7.79 -0.26 6.37
CA GLN A 143 -6.35 -0.38 6.60
C GLN A 143 -5.62 0.96 6.41
N GLY A 144 -5.93 1.68 5.33
CA GLY A 144 -5.32 2.98 5.05
C GLY A 144 -5.68 4.06 6.08
N VAL A 145 -6.94 4.11 6.53
CA VAL A 145 -7.38 5.05 7.57
C VAL A 145 -6.72 4.71 8.91
N SER A 146 -6.66 3.43 9.29
CA SER A 146 -5.98 3.01 10.52
C SER A 146 -4.51 3.43 10.52
N ALA A 147 -3.77 3.13 9.44
CA ALA A 147 -2.37 3.54 9.29
C ALA A 147 -2.20 5.07 9.29
N LEU A 148 -3.12 5.80 8.65
CA LEU A 148 -3.10 7.27 8.62
C LEU A 148 -3.31 7.86 10.01
N MET A 149 -4.24 7.33 10.80
CA MET A 149 -4.49 7.80 12.18
C MET A 149 -3.27 7.56 13.07
N ILE A 150 -2.59 6.42 12.93
CA ILE A 150 -1.35 6.13 13.68
C ILE A 150 -0.26 7.12 13.29
N LEU A 151 -0.09 7.40 11.99
CA LEU A 151 0.88 8.38 11.50
C LEU A 151 0.57 9.80 12.01
N ILE A 152 -0.70 10.23 11.98
CA ILE A 152 -1.11 11.53 12.51
C ILE A 152 -0.80 11.60 14.01
N GLY A 153 -1.13 10.56 14.78
CA GLY A 153 -0.81 10.47 16.20
C GLY A 153 0.70 10.58 16.48
N ALA A 154 1.52 9.93 15.66
CA ALA A 154 2.98 10.00 15.75
C ALA A 154 3.52 11.42 15.48
N ILE A 155 2.91 12.16 14.54
CA ILE A 155 3.28 13.54 14.21
C ILE A 155 2.75 14.54 15.26
N SER A 156 1.55 14.32 15.81
CA SER A 156 0.87 15.27 16.70
C SER A 156 1.34 15.27 18.16
N GLY A 157 2.22 14.34 18.56
CA GLY A 157 3.01 14.49 19.78
C GLY A 157 2.67 13.61 20.98
N SER A 158 2.61 12.28 20.82
CA SER A 158 2.60 11.36 21.99
C SER A 158 3.58 10.18 21.94
N SER A 159 4.25 9.90 20.82
CA SER A 159 5.14 8.72 20.69
C SER A 159 6.52 8.99 20.06
N MET A 160 6.73 10.13 19.40
CA MET A 160 8.09 10.61 19.12
C MET A 160 8.65 11.29 20.37
N LEU A 161 8.99 10.48 21.37
CA LEU A 161 9.95 10.91 22.39
C LEU A 161 11.17 11.47 21.66
N SER A 162 11.41 12.77 21.82
CA SER A 162 12.53 13.56 21.32
C SER A 162 13.67 12.73 20.70
N GLY A 163 13.64 12.55 19.38
CA GLY A 163 14.78 12.04 18.61
C GLY A 163 14.87 10.52 18.39
N ARG A 164 13.89 9.71 18.82
CA ARG A 164 13.88 8.26 18.57
C ARG A 164 12.70 7.85 17.68
N VAL A 165 13.02 7.39 16.46
CA VAL A 165 12.03 6.87 15.50
C VAL A 165 12.14 5.35 15.48
N GLY A 166 11.10 4.64 15.95
CA GLY A 166 11.06 3.17 16.00
C GLY A 166 9.95 2.61 15.14
N PHE A 167 10.24 1.59 14.34
CA PHE A 167 9.25 0.88 13.56
C PHE A 167 9.37 -0.62 13.84
N GLY A 168 8.26 -1.27 14.19
CA GLY A 168 8.17 -2.72 14.28
C GLY A 168 7.85 -3.37 12.93
N VAL A 169 7.98 -4.70 12.85
CA VAL A 169 7.62 -5.51 11.66
C VAL A 169 6.19 -5.25 11.18
N ASP A 170 5.25 -5.08 12.11
CA ASP A 170 3.84 -4.80 11.84
C ASP A 170 3.61 -3.50 11.06
N THR A 171 4.50 -2.52 11.21
CA THR A 171 4.37 -1.19 10.59
C THR A 171 5.03 -1.06 9.21
N ILE A 172 5.75 -2.09 8.72
CA ILE A 172 6.52 -2.04 7.47
C ILE A 172 5.67 -1.58 6.28
N PHE A 173 4.43 -2.04 6.17
CA PHE A 173 3.55 -1.75 5.02
C PHE A 173 2.52 -0.64 5.28
N PHE A 174 2.65 0.12 6.38
CA PHE A 174 1.72 1.20 6.69
C PHE A 174 1.71 2.31 5.63
N PRO A 175 2.86 2.81 5.11
CA PRO A 175 2.83 3.82 4.06
C PRO A 175 2.15 3.31 2.78
N LEU A 176 2.29 2.01 2.46
CA LEU A 176 1.56 1.38 1.36
C LEU A 176 0.05 1.32 1.61
N ALA A 177 -0.38 1.06 2.85
CA ALA A 177 -1.78 1.10 3.26
C ALA A 177 -2.37 2.50 3.07
N ILE A 178 -1.65 3.55 3.48
CA ILE A 178 -2.05 4.96 3.32
C ILE A 178 -2.21 5.29 1.83
N LEU A 179 -1.25 4.89 0.99
CA LEU A 179 -1.35 5.06 -0.47
C LEU A 179 -2.50 4.24 -1.08
N GLY A 180 -2.92 3.16 -0.44
CA GLY A 180 -4.12 2.42 -0.76
C GLY A 180 -5.39 3.27 -0.76
N LEU A 181 -5.45 4.37 0.02
CA LEU A 181 -6.58 5.30 0.03
C LEU A 181 -6.81 5.97 -1.33
N LEU A 182 -5.77 6.10 -2.17
CA LEU A 182 -5.91 6.62 -3.53
C LEU A 182 -6.83 5.75 -4.40
N ARG A 183 -7.07 4.49 -4.01
CA ARG A 183 -8.07 3.62 -4.63
C ARG A 183 -9.47 4.22 -4.59
N LEU A 184 -9.82 4.98 -3.54
CA LEU A 184 -11.14 5.60 -3.39
C LEU A 184 -11.49 6.51 -4.57
N CYS A 185 -10.50 7.17 -5.18
CA CYS A 185 -10.69 8.00 -6.36
C CYS A 185 -11.22 7.20 -7.57
N ALA A 186 -10.94 5.90 -7.63
CA ALA A 186 -11.34 5.01 -8.71
C ALA A 186 -12.44 4.02 -8.29
N ALA A 187 -12.80 3.95 -7.01
CA ALA A 187 -13.65 2.89 -6.44
C ALA A 187 -14.97 2.69 -7.18
N ALA A 188 -15.66 3.76 -7.55
CA ALA A 188 -16.92 3.69 -8.29
C ALA A 188 -16.77 3.12 -9.72
N TRP A 189 -15.55 3.11 -10.25
CA TRP A 189 -15.20 2.67 -11.61
C TRP A 189 -14.17 1.53 -11.62
N LEU A 190 -14.07 0.78 -10.53
CA LEU A 190 -13.34 -0.49 -10.49
C LEU A 190 -14.33 -1.65 -10.57
N THR A 191 -14.03 -2.64 -11.40
CA THR A 191 -14.82 -3.87 -11.49
C THR A 191 -13.91 -5.05 -11.88
N ASP A 192 -14.29 -6.24 -11.43
CA ASP A 192 -13.74 -7.52 -11.87
C ASP A 192 -14.82 -8.33 -12.63
N ASP A 193 -16.02 -7.78 -12.82
CA ASP A 193 -17.20 -8.44 -13.40
C ASP A 193 -17.21 -8.34 -14.93
N TYR A 194 -16.16 -8.82 -15.58
CA TYR A 194 -16.08 -8.92 -17.04
C TYR A 194 -15.28 -10.16 -17.45
N VAL A 195 -15.55 -10.68 -18.64
CA VAL A 195 -14.82 -11.83 -19.19
C VAL A 195 -14.50 -11.53 -20.65
N TYR A 196 -13.21 -11.59 -20.98
CA TYR A 196 -12.73 -11.56 -22.36
C TYR A 196 -12.39 -12.98 -22.82
N GLN A 197 -12.64 -13.25 -24.10
CA GLN A 197 -12.27 -14.49 -24.74
C GLN A 197 -10.74 -14.60 -24.80
N ASP A 198 -10.20 -15.66 -24.22
CA ASP A 198 -8.77 -15.97 -24.28
C ASP A 198 -8.40 -16.51 -25.68
N TYR A 199 -7.20 -16.18 -26.15
CA TYR A 199 -6.62 -16.72 -27.38
C TYR A 199 -6.68 -18.25 -27.43
N GLY A 200 -6.36 -18.95 -26.33
CA GLY A 200 -6.40 -20.42 -26.28
C GLY A 200 -7.82 -20.99 -26.41
N GLN A 201 -8.82 -20.27 -25.91
CA GLN A 201 -10.21 -20.66 -26.08
C GLN A 201 -10.69 -20.42 -27.51
N ARG A 202 -10.19 -19.36 -28.17
CA ARG A 202 -10.48 -19.04 -29.57
C ARG A 202 -9.95 -20.09 -30.53
N THR A 203 -8.71 -20.55 -30.34
CA THR A 203 -8.15 -21.61 -31.19
C THR A 203 -9.02 -22.85 -31.09
N ASN A 204 -9.34 -23.30 -29.86
CA ASN A 204 -10.10 -24.53 -29.65
C ASN A 204 -11.53 -24.45 -30.22
N SER A 205 -12.24 -23.33 -30.04
CA SER A 205 -13.58 -23.15 -30.60
C SER A 205 -13.59 -23.09 -32.13
N THR A 206 -12.53 -22.55 -32.74
CA THR A 206 -12.41 -22.50 -34.21
C THR A 206 -12.11 -23.89 -34.78
N TRP A 207 -11.28 -24.68 -34.09
CA TRP A 207 -11.01 -26.08 -34.47
C TRP A 207 -12.23 -26.98 -34.25
N GLU A 208 -13.05 -26.76 -33.20
CA GLU A 208 -14.30 -27.50 -32.96
C GLU A 208 -15.40 -27.21 -33.99
N MET A 209 -15.51 -25.97 -34.49
CA MET A 209 -16.41 -25.67 -35.61
C MET A 209 -15.95 -26.30 -36.93
N THR A 210 -14.64 -26.50 -37.10
CA THR A 210 -14.10 -27.10 -38.33
C THR A 210 -14.16 -28.63 -38.30
N SER A 211 -14.17 -29.25 -37.11
CA SER A 211 -14.19 -30.71 -36.92
C SER A 211 -15.59 -31.32 -36.76
N GLN A 212 -16.64 -30.51 -36.61
CA GLN A 212 -18.05 -30.97 -36.60
C GLN A 212 -18.79 -30.83 -37.94
N SER A 213 -18.08 -30.52 -39.04
CA SER A 213 -18.59 -30.74 -40.40
C SER A 213 -18.52 -32.22 -40.77
N SER A 214 -19.29 -33.05 -40.04
CA SER A 214 -19.51 -34.45 -40.38
C SER A 214 -20.36 -34.54 -41.65
N GLN A 215 -19.80 -35.23 -42.64
CA GLN A 215 -20.34 -35.47 -43.97
C GLN A 215 -21.77 -36.04 -43.91
N ARG A 216 -22.74 -35.32 -44.45
CA ARG A 216 -23.97 -35.90 -45.00
C ARG A 216 -23.97 -35.67 -46.51
N PRO A 217 -24.15 -36.72 -47.34
CA PRO A 217 -24.38 -36.52 -48.76
C PRO A 217 -25.82 -36.03 -48.92
N VAL A 218 -25.99 -34.79 -49.39
CA VAL A 218 -27.30 -34.29 -49.81
C VAL A 218 -27.25 -34.17 -51.31
N ASP A 219 -28.17 -34.91 -51.92
CA ASP A 219 -28.56 -34.88 -53.31
C ASP A 219 -28.80 -33.46 -53.82
N LYS A 220 -28.51 -33.29 -55.10
CA LYS A 220 -28.88 -32.14 -55.91
C LYS A 220 -30.40 -31.96 -55.87
N ASP A 221 -30.86 -30.75 -55.61
CA ASP A 221 -31.48 -29.91 -56.65
C ASP A 221 -31.95 -28.58 -56.06
N ASP A 222 -31.53 -27.53 -56.76
CA ASP A 222 -32.10 -26.19 -56.94
C ASP A 222 -32.45 -25.24 -55.78
N GLU A 223 -32.02 -24.01 -56.06
CA GLU A 223 -32.59 -22.70 -55.74
C GLU A 223 -31.91 -21.80 -54.68
N ILE A 224 -31.35 -20.73 -55.27
CA ILE A 224 -30.95 -19.43 -54.72
C ILE A 224 -29.55 -19.38 -54.06
N ASN A 225 -28.53 -19.38 -54.93
CA ASN A 225 -27.21 -18.86 -54.61
C ASN A 225 -27.25 -17.32 -54.49
N VAL A 226 -27.52 -16.81 -53.29
CA VAL A 226 -26.94 -15.54 -52.86
C VAL A 226 -25.45 -15.83 -52.63
N HIS A 227 -24.64 -15.55 -53.65
CA HIS A 227 -23.19 -15.47 -53.52
C HIS A 227 -22.84 -14.29 -52.60
N GLU A 228 -22.87 -14.52 -51.28
CA GLU A 228 -22.18 -13.66 -50.33
C GLU A 228 -21.04 -14.46 -49.70
N SER A 229 -19.90 -14.31 -50.36
CA SER A 229 -18.58 -14.79 -49.95
C SER A 229 -18.30 -14.40 -48.49
N ARG A 230 -18.46 -15.35 -47.58
CA ARG A 230 -18.07 -15.23 -46.15
C ARG A 230 -16.58 -15.51 -45.93
N THR A 231 -15.77 -15.35 -46.99
CA THR A 231 -14.31 -15.41 -46.99
C THR A 231 -13.80 -14.02 -47.38
N GLY A 232 -13.48 -13.20 -46.39
CA GLY A 232 -12.93 -11.85 -46.63
C GLY A 232 -13.54 -10.76 -45.76
N LEU A 233 -13.66 -10.96 -44.44
CA LEU A 233 -13.76 -9.80 -43.53
C LEU A 233 -12.36 -9.22 -43.37
N ASP A 234 -12.06 -8.30 -44.29
CA ASP A 234 -10.92 -7.40 -44.25
C ASP A 234 -10.90 -6.67 -42.89
N PRO A 235 -9.86 -6.81 -42.04
CA PRO A 235 -9.81 -6.20 -40.71
C PRO A 235 -9.83 -4.66 -40.76
N LEU A 236 -9.64 -4.09 -41.95
CA LEU A 236 -9.55 -2.66 -42.20
C LEU A 236 -10.89 -2.00 -42.57
N LEU A 237 -11.98 -2.76 -42.75
CA LEU A 237 -13.34 -2.22 -43.03
C LEU A 237 -14.23 -2.08 -41.78
N VAL A 238 -13.73 -2.48 -40.60
CA VAL A 238 -14.27 -2.07 -39.28
C VAL A 238 -13.78 -0.65 -38.91
N SER A 239 -13.22 0.09 -39.87
CA SER A 239 -12.70 1.46 -39.71
C SER A 239 -13.79 2.55 -39.72
N ARG A 240 -14.84 2.39 -38.92
CA ARG A 240 -15.70 3.53 -38.52
C ARG A 240 -16.53 3.33 -37.25
N PHE A 241 -16.18 2.36 -36.40
CA PHE A 241 -16.80 2.27 -35.08
C PHE A 241 -16.20 3.35 -34.19
N GLN A 242 -16.90 4.49 -34.15
CA GLN A 242 -16.90 5.54 -33.14
C GLN A 242 -15.57 5.67 -32.39
N SER A 243 -14.73 6.63 -32.81
CA SER A 243 -13.65 7.14 -31.97
C SER A 243 -14.17 7.28 -30.56
N ALA A 244 -13.65 6.46 -29.65
CA ALA A 244 -14.11 6.41 -28.27
C ALA A 244 -14.18 7.84 -27.76
N GLY A 245 -15.35 8.24 -27.25
CA GLY A 245 -15.71 9.63 -26.97
C GLY A 245 -14.94 10.20 -25.78
N PHE A 246 -13.61 10.13 -25.80
CA PHE A 246 -12.73 10.66 -24.77
C PHE A 246 -12.18 12.00 -25.23
N ARG A 247 -12.34 13.02 -24.39
CA ARG A 247 -11.65 14.29 -24.58
C ARG A 247 -10.14 14.06 -24.46
N SER A 248 -9.38 14.82 -25.24
CA SER A 248 -7.93 14.78 -25.12
C SER A 248 -7.49 15.15 -23.69
N PRO A 249 -6.44 14.50 -23.16
CA PRO A 249 -5.79 14.85 -21.90
C PRO A 249 -5.57 16.35 -21.68
N GLY A 250 -5.22 17.07 -22.75
CA GLY A 250 -4.93 18.50 -22.70
C GLY A 250 -6.18 19.38 -22.70
N SER A 251 -7.32 18.94 -23.23
CA SER A 251 -8.49 19.81 -23.44
C SER A 251 -9.54 19.76 -22.32
N SER A 252 -9.44 18.81 -21.40
CA SER A 252 -10.38 18.69 -20.28
C SER A 252 -9.84 19.37 -19.01
N TRP A 253 -10.51 20.44 -18.56
CA TRP A 253 -10.19 21.11 -17.29
C TRP A 253 -10.32 20.18 -16.07
N GLY A 254 -11.35 19.33 -16.04
CA GLY A 254 -11.53 18.35 -14.96
C GLY A 254 -10.37 17.37 -14.85
N SER A 255 -9.85 16.92 -16.00
CA SER A 255 -8.67 16.04 -16.05
C SER A 255 -7.42 16.74 -15.53
N ARG A 256 -7.20 18.01 -15.90
CA ARG A 256 -6.07 18.80 -15.36
C ARG A 256 -6.15 18.96 -13.85
N ILE A 257 -7.31 19.37 -13.32
CA ILE A 257 -7.53 19.55 -11.87
C ILE A 257 -7.29 18.24 -11.13
N PHE A 258 -7.86 17.12 -11.62
CA PHE A 258 -7.65 15.80 -11.03
C PHE A 258 -6.17 15.40 -10.99
N ARG A 259 -5.42 15.60 -12.09
CA ARG A 259 -4.00 15.29 -12.14
C ARG A 259 -3.17 16.13 -11.18
N PHE A 260 -3.44 17.43 -11.07
CA PHE A 260 -2.75 18.30 -10.12
C PHE A 260 -3.08 17.90 -8.67
N PHE A 261 -4.33 17.57 -8.37
CA PHE A 261 -4.73 17.06 -7.05
C PHE A 261 -4.03 15.75 -6.72
N PHE A 262 -4.05 14.78 -7.63
CA PHE A 262 -3.43 13.47 -7.43
C PHE A 262 -1.90 13.58 -7.28
N LEU A 263 -1.24 14.41 -8.12
CA LEU A 263 0.19 14.71 -7.98
C LEU A 263 0.47 15.43 -6.67
N GLY A 264 -0.39 16.35 -6.24
CA GLY A 264 -0.26 17.05 -4.96
C GLY A 264 -0.20 16.07 -3.79
N ILE A 265 -1.05 15.03 -3.78
CA ILE A 265 -1.01 13.98 -2.76
C ILE A 265 0.32 13.20 -2.84
N LEU A 266 0.75 12.78 -4.03
CA LEU A 266 2.01 12.04 -4.19
C LEU A 266 3.23 12.86 -3.76
N TRP A 267 3.28 14.15 -4.11
CA TRP A 267 4.32 15.07 -3.66
C TRP A 267 4.23 15.32 -2.16
N GLY A 268 3.04 15.38 -1.57
CA GLY A 268 2.85 15.44 -0.12
C GLY A 268 3.44 14.21 0.59
N VAL A 269 3.21 13.01 0.06
CA VAL A 269 3.82 11.77 0.57
C VAL A 269 5.35 11.79 0.39
N TRP A 270 5.85 12.31 -0.73
CA TRP A 270 7.29 12.47 -0.95
C TRP A 270 7.91 13.43 0.06
N VAL A 271 7.29 14.58 0.31
CA VAL A 271 7.73 15.56 1.32
C VAL A 271 7.74 14.92 2.71
N LEU A 272 6.72 14.14 3.06
CA LEU A 272 6.68 13.39 4.30
C LEU A 272 7.85 12.39 4.39
N ALA A 273 8.12 11.63 3.32
CA ALA A 273 9.24 10.69 3.27
C ALA A 273 10.59 11.41 3.43
N VAL A 274 10.74 12.61 2.86
CA VAL A 274 11.92 13.47 3.06
C VAL A 274 12.03 13.86 4.53
N PHE A 275 10.95 14.28 5.18
CA PHE A 275 10.96 14.61 6.61
C PHE A 275 11.27 13.41 7.51
N CYS A 276 10.96 12.19 7.09
CA CYS A 276 11.31 10.98 7.84
C CYS A 276 12.81 10.64 7.79
N ILE A 277 13.52 11.04 6.73
CA ILE A 277 14.98 10.82 6.59
C ILE A 277 15.80 12.04 7.02
N ALA A 278 15.32 13.24 6.71
CA ALA A 278 16.04 14.46 6.94
C ALA A 278 15.91 14.88 8.42
N PRO A 279 17.03 15.18 9.10
CA PRO A 279 16.99 15.66 10.48
C PRO A 279 16.22 16.99 10.58
N SER A 280 15.58 17.20 11.74
CA SER A 280 14.79 18.40 12.04
C SER A 280 15.54 19.67 11.67
N ILE A 281 14.85 20.59 10.98
CA ILE A 281 15.38 21.89 10.48
C ILE A 281 16.02 22.74 11.60
N ARG A 282 15.73 22.43 12.87
CA ARG A 282 16.29 23.13 14.05
C ARG A 282 17.70 22.66 14.44
N GLY A 283 18.30 21.70 13.74
CA GLY A 283 19.58 21.10 14.10
C GLY A 283 19.44 20.10 15.24
N GLY A 284 20.34 19.11 15.29
CA GLY A 284 20.34 18.06 16.31
C GLY A 284 20.85 16.71 15.79
N VAL A 285 21.03 15.77 16.73
CA VAL A 285 21.37 14.38 16.43
C VAL A 285 20.07 13.59 16.31
N THR A 286 19.79 13.01 15.14
CA THR A 286 18.70 12.05 14.97
C THR A 286 19.26 10.64 15.04
N THR A 287 18.74 9.86 15.98
CA THR A 287 19.13 8.46 16.14
C THR A 287 18.13 7.54 15.45
N TYR A 288 18.62 6.74 14.50
CA TYR A 288 17.83 5.73 13.79
C TYR A 288 18.31 4.34 14.15
N THR A 289 17.35 3.42 14.26
CA THR A 289 17.61 1.98 14.19
C THR A 289 17.94 1.57 12.76
N THR A 290 18.57 0.40 12.56
CA THR A 290 18.90 -0.06 11.20
C THR A 290 17.61 -0.26 10.38
N THR A 291 16.57 -0.82 10.99
CA THR A 291 15.24 -1.02 10.38
C THR A 291 14.59 0.30 10.02
N SER A 292 14.54 1.26 10.94
CA SER A 292 13.88 2.55 10.66
C SER A 292 14.58 3.36 9.57
N PHE A 293 15.91 3.34 9.53
CA PHE A 293 16.69 3.97 8.48
C PHE A 293 16.42 3.31 7.11
N LEU A 294 16.53 1.98 7.03
CA LEU A 294 16.31 1.26 5.77
C LEU A 294 14.86 1.37 5.29
N LEU A 295 13.89 1.33 6.20
CA LEU A 295 12.47 1.52 5.89
C LEU A 295 12.20 2.92 5.32
N SER A 296 12.78 3.94 5.96
CA SER A 296 12.66 5.33 5.50
C SER A 296 13.29 5.49 4.11
N LEU A 297 14.50 4.95 3.91
CA LEU A 297 15.19 4.95 2.62
C LEU A 297 14.38 4.24 1.53
N TYR A 298 13.82 3.07 1.83
CA TYR A 298 13.00 2.31 0.90
C TYR A 298 11.77 3.10 0.44
N TYR A 299 11.03 3.71 1.37
CA TYR A 299 9.86 4.51 1.02
C TYR A 299 10.21 5.83 0.34
N PHE A 300 11.36 6.43 0.66
CA PHE A 300 11.87 7.59 -0.06
C PHE A 300 12.21 7.26 -1.51
N LEU A 301 12.90 6.15 -1.77
CA LEU A 301 13.20 5.68 -3.13
C LEU A 301 11.90 5.40 -3.90
N PHE A 302 10.98 4.68 -3.27
CA PHE A 302 9.66 4.38 -3.83
C PHE A 302 8.87 5.65 -4.17
N ALA A 303 8.77 6.59 -3.24
CA ALA A 303 8.04 7.84 -3.41
C ALA A 303 8.70 8.70 -4.49
N THR A 304 10.04 8.72 -4.55
CA THR A 304 10.79 9.48 -5.57
C THR A 304 10.53 8.93 -6.97
N VAL A 305 10.66 7.61 -7.17
CA VAL A 305 10.41 6.98 -8.48
C VAL A 305 8.94 7.15 -8.88
N THR A 306 8.01 6.96 -7.94
CA THR A 306 6.57 7.13 -8.18
C THR A 306 6.22 8.59 -8.53
N ALA A 307 6.64 9.57 -7.73
CA ALA A 307 6.38 10.98 -8.00
C ALA A 307 7.02 11.43 -9.32
N ALA A 308 8.26 11.03 -9.60
CA ALA A 308 8.95 11.39 -10.84
C ALA A 308 8.26 10.80 -12.08
N THR A 309 7.90 9.51 -12.05
CA THR A 309 7.20 8.85 -13.17
C THR A 309 5.85 9.48 -13.43
N PHE A 310 5.04 9.71 -12.39
CA PHE A 310 3.73 10.34 -12.53
C PHE A 310 3.85 11.77 -13.08
N THR A 311 4.79 12.54 -12.53
CA THR A 311 5.08 13.90 -12.98
C THR A 311 5.41 13.91 -14.47
N LEU A 312 6.35 13.08 -14.92
CA LEU A 312 6.76 12.98 -16.31
C LEU A 312 5.60 12.60 -17.24
N PHE A 313 4.79 11.60 -16.89
CA PHE A 313 3.71 11.15 -17.78
C PHE A 313 2.49 12.07 -17.77
N PHE A 314 2.17 12.71 -16.64
CA PHE A 314 1.08 13.68 -16.56
C PHE A 314 1.40 14.95 -17.34
N PHE A 315 2.63 15.46 -17.24
CA PHE A 315 3.07 16.62 -18.04
C PHE A 315 3.14 16.30 -19.54
N ARG A 316 3.53 15.08 -19.91
CA ARG A 316 3.50 14.63 -21.32
C ARG A 316 2.09 14.30 -21.83
N GLY A 317 1.07 14.36 -20.98
CA GLY A 317 -0.32 14.04 -21.34
C GLY A 317 -0.54 12.57 -21.74
N LYS A 318 0.36 11.65 -21.36
CA LYS A 318 0.31 10.22 -21.74
C LYS A 318 -0.51 9.38 -20.75
N THR A 319 -1.69 9.85 -20.35
CA THR A 319 -2.61 9.14 -19.44
C THR A 319 -3.70 8.37 -20.17
N THR A 320 -3.59 8.22 -21.49
CA THR A 320 -4.56 7.48 -22.31
C THR A 320 -4.46 5.97 -22.12
N ASN A 321 -3.42 5.48 -21.42
CA ASN A 321 -3.22 4.08 -21.12
C ASN A 321 -3.45 3.81 -19.62
N THR A 322 -4.27 2.80 -19.29
CA THR A 322 -4.48 2.34 -17.90
C THR A 322 -3.28 1.61 -17.33
N ILE A 323 -2.37 1.18 -18.20
CA ILE A 323 -1.09 0.60 -17.85
C ILE A 323 0.00 1.68 -17.88
N LEU A 324 0.94 1.62 -16.94
CA LEU A 324 2.07 2.53 -16.88
C LEU A 324 2.89 2.43 -18.20
N PRO A 325 3.12 3.52 -18.95
CA PRO A 325 3.74 3.42 -20.28
C PRO A 325 5.16 2.84 -20.29
N CYS A 326 5.88 2.93 -19.16
CA CYS A 326 7.22 2.36 -19.02
C CYS A 326 7.23 0.94 -18.43
N ILE A 327 6.08 0.28 -18.25
CA ILE A 327 6.01 -1.03 -17.57
C ILE A 327 6.90 -2.09 -18.24
N SER A 328 7.00 -2.06 -19.57
CA SER A 328 7.79 -3.01 -20.37
C SER A 328 9.26 -2.59 -20.53
N SER A 329 9.66 -1.44 -19.99
CA SER A 329 11.02 -0.93 -20.11
C SER A 329 11.99 -1.66 -19.17
N THR A 330 13.24 -1.83 -19.61
CA THR A 330 14.26 -2.55 -18.84
C THR A 330 14.53 -1.90 -17.49
N TRP A 331 14.55 -0.56 -17.43
CA TRP A 331 14.80 0.15 -16.17
C TRP A 331 13.67 -0.08 -15.16
N TYR A 332 12.41 -0.12 -15.59
CA TYR A 332 11.27 -0.34 -14.69
C TYR A 332 11.20 -1.77 -14.18
N ARG A 333 11.56 -2.74 -15.03
CA ARG A 333 11.73 -4.14 -14.64
C ARG A 333 12.82 -4.29 -13.58
N LEU A 334 13.99 -3.69 -13.80
CA LEU A 334 15.10 -3.72 -12.85
C LEU A 334 14.70 -3.05 -11.52
N TYR A 335 14.06 -1.88 -11.59
CA TYR A 335 13.49 -1.20 -10.42
C TYR A 335 12.54 -2.10 -9.65
N THR A 336 11.61 -2.78 -10.33
CA THR A 336 10.64 -3.66 -9.66
C THR A 336 11.32 -4.84 -8.98
N ILE A 337 12.29 -5.50 -9.63
CA ILE A 337 13.03 -6.62 -9.03
C ILE A 337 13.83 -6.15 -7.81
N LEU A 338 14.54 -5.02 -7.92
CA LEU A 338 15.29 -4.43 -6.81
C LEU A 338 14.37 -4.03 -5.66
N PHE A 339 13.22 -3.40 -5.97
CA PHE A 339 12.22 -3.00 -4.99
C PHE A 339 11.65 -4.21 -4.24
N THR A 340 11.25 -5.27 -4.94
CA THR A 340 10.79 -6.52 -4.31
C THR A 340 11.88 -7.20 -3.49
N GLY A 341 13.14 -7.19 -3.97
CA GLY A 341 14.27 -7.74 -3.22
C GLY A 341 14.55 -6.98 -1.92
N LEU A 342 14.55 -5.64 -1.99
CA LEU A 342 14.71 -4.77 -0.82
C LEU A 342 13.57 -4.96 0.19
N MET A 343 12.34 -5.13 -0.29
CA MET A 343 11.18 -5.42 0.56
C MET A 343 11.37 -6.72 1.36
N ILE A 344 11.83 -7.80 0.74
CA ILE A 344 12.11 -9.07 1.42
C ILE A 344 13.25 -8.89 2.43
N GLY A 345 14.33 -8.21 2.05
CA GLY A 345 15.45 -7.91 2.94
C GLY A 345 15.03 -7.09 4.17
N LEU A 346 14.15 -6.10 3.97
CA LEU A 346 13.60 -5.30 5.06
C LEU A 346 12.80 -6.13 6.06
N ILE A 347 11.97 -7.06 5.59
CA ILE A 347 11.22 -7.95 6.48
C ILE A 347 12.20 -8.76 7.35
N VAL A 348 13.26 -9.32 6.75
CA VAL A 348 14.26 -10.10 7.51
C VAL A 348 14.98 -9.25 8.56
N ILE A 349 15.46 -8.07 8.18
CA ILE A 349 16.16 -7.16 9.11
C ILE A 349 15.22 -6.69 10.22
N ALA A 350 14.00 -6.29 9.85
CA ALA A 350 12.99 -5.89 10.82
C ALA A 350 12.63 -7.03 11.77
N SER A 351 12.56 -8.28 11.29
CA SER A 351 12.30 -9.45 12.14
C SER A 351 13.42 -9.68 13.17
N ILE A 352 14.67 -9.36 12.84
CA ILE A 352 15.82 -9.48 13.76
C ILE A 352 15.78 -8.39 14.85
N GLU A 353 15.44 -7.16 14.47
CA GLU A 353 15.52 -5.99 15.34
C GLU A 353 14.21 -5.72 16.11
N THR A 354 13.09 -6.28 15.67
CA THR A 354 11.79 -6.09 16.33
C THR A 354 11.79 -6.70 17.71
N ASN A 355 11.39 -5.87 18.67
CA ASN A 355 11.13 -6.26 20.04
C ASN A 355 9.69 -5.94 20.43
N LYS A 356 9.20 -6.66 21.44
CA LYS A 356 7.93 -6.38 22.10
C LYS A 356 8.19 -5.40 23.24
N THR A 357 7.48 -4.27 23.22
CA THR A 357 7.54 -3.27 24.27
C THR A 357 6.57 -3.60 25.41
N VAL A 358 6.69 -2.90 26.54
CA VAL A 358 5.94 -3.19 27.77
C VAL A 358 4.42 -2.97 27.61
N ASP A 359 4.04 -2.05 26.73
CA ASP A 359 2.65 -1.80 26.30
C ASP A 359 2.11 -2.87 25.33
N GLY A 360 2.92 -3.87 24.97
CA GLY A 360 2.56 -4.92 24.03
C GLY A 360 2.62 -4.50 22.56
N SER A 361 3.11 -3.28 22.27
CA SER A 361 3.40 -2.85 20.89
C SER A 361 4.75 -3.39 20.42
N TYR A 362 5.06 -3.18 19.14
CA TYR A 362 6.27 -3.70 18.52
C TYR A 362 7.13 -2.57 17.98
N SER A 363 8.41 -2.58 18.33
CA SER A 363 9.35 -1.52 17.97
C SER A 363 10.74 -2.07 17.73
N SER A 364 11.50 -1.43 16.85
CA SER A 364 12.92 -1.73 16.63
C SER A 364 13.83 -1.25 17.77
N TRP A 365 13.32 -0.46 18.72
CA TRP A 365 14.13 0.02 19.84
C TRP A 365 14.25 -1.01 20.95
N GLU A 366 15.43 -1.06 21.56
CA GLU A 366 15.57 -1.71 22.86
C GLU A 366 14.77 -0.92 23.91
N PRO A 367 13.95 -1.58 24.74
CA PRO A 367 13.40 -0.97 25.93
C PRO A 367 14.56 -0.49 26.81
N MET A 368 14.38 0.63 27.51
CA MET A 368 15.44 1.28 28.32
C MET A 368 16.02 0.37 29.41
N GLU A 369 15.36 -0.75 29.73
CA GLU A 369 15.83 -1.76 30.66
C GLU A 369 15.48 -3.16 30.11
N ASP A 370 16.33 -4.15 30.41
CA ASP A 370 16.29 -5.55 29.95
C ASP A 370 15.15 -6.34 30.63
N LEU A 371 13.96 -5.75 30.66
CA LEU A 371 12.75 -6.21 31.33
C LEU A 371 11.96 -7.21 30.48
N GLY A 372 12.25 -7.23 29.18
CA GLY A 372 11.34 -7.71 28.13
C GLY A 372 11.07 -9.21 28.11
N CYS A 373 11.82 -10.01 28.86
CA CYS A 373 11.69 -11.47 28.89
C CYS A 373 11.38 -12.03 30.30
N LEU A 374 11.21 -11.17 31.32
CA LEU A 374 10.83 -11.62 32.66
C LEU A 374 9.33 -11.98 32.70
N ASP A 375 9.02 -13.05 33.43
CA ASP A 375 7.67 -13.59 33.61
C ASP A 375 6.69 -12.47 34.02
N PRO A 376 5.50 -12.32 33.39
CA PRO A 376 4.49 -11.33 33.76
C PRO A 376 4.08 -11.35 35.24
N ILE A 377 4.45 -12.39 35.98
CA ILE A 377 4.31 -12.53 37.44
C ILE A 377 5.06 -11.40 38.18
N ASN A 378 6.12 -10.85 37.59
CA ASN A 378 6.91 -9.76 38.18
C ASN A 378 6.42 -8.36 37.76
N TRP A 379 5.33 -8.28 36.98
CA TRP A 379 4.83 -7.03 36.43
C TRP A 379 3.56 -6.61 37.14
N TRP A 380 3.55 -5.39 37.69
CA TRP A 380 2.33 -4.78 38.21
C TRP A 380 1.67 -3.94 37.11
N LEU A 381 0.65 -4.49 36.45
CA LEU A 381 -0.15 -3.76 35.47
C LEU A 381 -1.21 -2.91 36.19
N LEU A 382 -1.02 -1.59 36.20
CA LEU A 382 -1.91 -0.65 36.86
C LEU A 382 -2.88 -0.06 35.81
N GLY A 383 -4.13 -0.52 35.82
CA GLY A 383 -5.17 -0.05 34.90
C GLY A 383 -5.60 1.41 35.13
N PRO A 384 -6.42 2.02 34.25
CA PRO A 384 -6.90 3.41 34.40
C PRO A 384 -7.84 3.63 35.60
N SER A 385 -8.33 2.55 36.22
CA SER A 385 -9.05 2.54 37.50
C SER A 385 -8.15 2.19 38.70
N SER A 386 -6.86 1.96 38.45
CA SER A 386 -5.87 1.73 39.49
C SER A 386 -5.53 3.07 40.14
N PRO A 387 -5.56 3.17 41.49
CA PRO A 387 -5.28 4.41 42.20
C PRO A 387 -3.79 4.78 42.16
N ILE A 388 -2.94 3.97 41.54
CA ILE A 388 -1.50 4.17 41.56
C ILE A 388 -1.13 5.08 40.42
N MET A 389 -0.76 6.27 40.84
CA MET A 389 -0.26 7.28 39.98
C MET A 389 0.88 8.03 40.84
N GLY A 390 2.06 8.45 40.28
CA GLY A 390 3.31 9.14 40.73
C GLY A 390 4.26 9.95 39.78
N PHE A 391 4.36 11.28 39.94
CA PHE A 391 5.60 12.08 40.01
C PHE A 391 6.29 11.81 41.36
N ALA A 392 7.63 11.88 41.42
CA ALA A 392 8.41 11.71 42.65
C ALA A 392 8.96 13.05 43.18
N SER A 393 8.71 13.35 44.46
CA SER A 393 9.28 14.51 45.17
C SER A 393 10.03 14.05 46.43
N ARG A 394 11.16 14.71 46.71
CA ARG A 394 12.01 14.48 47.89
C ARG A 394 11.46 15.11 49.18
N LYS A 395 10.47 16.01 49.05
CA LYS A 395 9.79 16.67 50.17
C LYS A 395 8.31 16.33 50.13
N GLU A 396 7.76 15.94 51.28
CA GLU A 396 6.33 15.87 51.52
C GLU A 396 5.76 17.27 51.23
N LEU A 397 4.95 17.38 50.18
CA LEU A 397 4.29 18.63 49.84
C LEU A 397 3.19 18.86 50.87
N ASP A 398 3.24 20.01 51.52
CA ASP A 398 2.28 20.46 52.53
C ASP A 398 0.84 20.18 52.06
N GLU A 399 0.06 19.46 52.87
CA GLU A 399 -1.23 18.81 52.53
C GLU A 399 -2.27 19.75 51.88
N LYS A 400 -2.09 21.07 51.97
CA LYS A 400 -3.00 22.09 51.44
C LYS A 400 -3.08 22.14 49.91
N TRP A 401 -2.12 21.56 49.18
CA TRP A 401 -2.16 21.51 47.70
C TRP A 401 -2.83 20.27 47.12
N LEU A 402 -2.99 19.20 47.90
CA LEU A 402 -3.59 17.95 47.45
C LEU A 402 -5.10 17.98 47.72
N ARG A 403 -5.91 17.87 46.67
CA ARG A 403 -7.35 17.66 46.86
C ARG A 403 -7.57 16.36 47.63
N GLN A 404 -8.52 16.40 48.55
CA GLN A 404 -8.72 15.55 49.74
C GLN A 404 -8.89 14.03 49.52
N ASP A 405 -8.66 13.50 48.31
CA ASP A 405 -8.90 12.09 47.95
C ASP A 405 -7.66 11.33 47.44
N GLN A 406 -6.45 11.91 47.47
CA GLN A 406 -5.24 11.22 47.02
C GLN A 406 -4.51 10.52 48.18
N LYS A 407 -4.60 9.18 48.23
CA LYS A 407 -3.84 8.33 49.16
C LYS A 407 -2.39 8.17 48.68
N SER A 408 -1.43 8.56 49.52
CA SER A 408 -0.01 8.37 49.29
C SER A 408 0.48 7.01 49.82
N LEU A 409 1.29 6.29 49.03
CA LEU A 409 1.98 5.07 49.47
C LEU A 409 3.45 5.41 49.79
N PRO A 410 3.96 5.06 50.98
CA PRO A 410 5.38 5.22 51.29
C PRO A 410 6.18 4.17 50.51
N VAL A 411 7.13 4.60 49.67
CA VAL A 411 8.09 3.69 49.07
C VAL A 411 9.16 3.36 50.10
N ALA A 412 9.26 2.08 50.49
CA ALA A 412 10.22 1.61 51.47
C ALA A 412 11.61 1.44 50.82
N SER A 413 12.40 2.52 50.87
CA SER A 413 13.83 2.60 50.55
C SER A 413 14.23 2.43 49.08
N MET A 414 15.07 3.35 48.60
CA MET A 414 15.96 3.11 47.47
C MET A 414 17.31 2.70 48.01
N ASN A 415 17.83 1.55 47.58
CA ASN A 415 19.17 1.11 47.97
C ASN A 415 20.22 1.88 47.14
N GLY A 416 20.47 3.12 47.53
CA GLY A 416 21.56 3.94 47.02
C GLY A 416 22.80 3.75 47.89
N THR A 417 23.88 3.26 47.30
CA THR A 417 25.19 3.21 47.95
C THR A 417 25.62 4.64 48.32
N ASN A 418 25.62 4.93 49.62
CA ASN A 418 26.10 6.17 50.27
C ASN A 418 25.06 7.26 50.65
N SER A 419 23.95 6.90 51.29
CA SER A 419 23.29 7.84 52.21
C SER A 419 22.85 7.17 53.50
N SER A 420 23.39 7.63 54.63
CA SER A 420 23.17 7.11 55.99
C SER A 420 21.81 7.49 56.61
N ALA A 421 20.76 7.56 55.80
CA ALA A 421 19.38 7.67 56.27
C ALA A 421 18.42 7.14 55.18
N PRO A 422 17.36 6.39 55.54
CA PRO A 422 16.34 6.01 54.58
C PRO A 422 15.58 7.26 54.12
N GLU A 423 15.88 7.75 52.92
CA GLU A 423 15.09 8.81 52.28
C GLU A 423 13.72 8.23 51.88
N LYS A 424 12.63 8.87 52.34
CA LYS A 424 11.26 8.51 52.00
C LYS A 424 10.83 9.27 50.75
N PHE A 425 10.39 8.55 49.73
CA PHE A 425 9.80 9.13 48.53
C PHE A 425 8.29 8.89 48.53
N TRP A 426 7.56 9.88 48.02
CA TRP A 426 6.11 9.83 47.88
C TRP A 426 5.76 9.92 46.39
N LEU A 427 4.94 8.99 45.90
CA LEU A 427 4.42 8.97 44.53
C LEU A 427 2.99 9.59 44.49
N TYR A 428 2.79 10.59 43.62
CA TYR A 428 1.46 11.12 43.23
C TYR A 428 1.26 11.33 41.71
N ASN A 429 0.21 10.79 41.13
CA ASN A 429 -0.18 10.73 39.71
C ASN A 429 0.81 10.19 38.52
N PHE A 430 0.78 8.92 37.99
CA PHE A 430 1.74 8.06 37.18
C PHE A 430 0.89 7.03 36.45
N THR A 431 0.97 7.07 35.14
CA THR A 431 0.49 5.99 34.30
C THR A 431 1.72 5.39 33.66
N GLY A 432 2.15 4.25 34.17
CA GLY A 432 3.38 3.57 33.75
C GLY A 432 3.55 2.24 34.47
N TYR A 433 4.65 1.56 34.16
CA TYR A 433 5.04 0.29 34.77
C TYR A 433 6.11 0.54 35.84
N CYS A 434 5.98 -0.09 37.01
CA CYS A 434 7.04 -0.16 38.02
C CYS A 434 7.74 -1.50 37.92
N VAL A 435 9.07 -1.48 37.91
CA VAL A 435 9.90 -2.68 37.97
C VAL A 435 10.50 -2.74 39.35
N GLU A 436 10.26 -3.84 40.05
CA GLU A 436 10.98 -4.15 41.28
C GLU A 436 12.33 -4.78 40.91
N LEU A 437 13.41 -4.03 41.09
CA LEU A 437 14.78 -4.56 41.03
C LEU A 437 15.11 -5.17 42.39
N MET A 438 14.86 -6.48 42.55
CA MET A 438 15.51 -7.24 43.63
C MET A 438 16.99 -7.39 43.28
N TYR A 439 17.84 -6.67 44.01
CA TYR A 439 19.29 -6.92 44.06
C TYR A 439 19.62 -8.00 45.08
#